data_AF-A0A7V6DFF9-F1
#
_entry.id   AF-A0A7V6DFF9-F1
#
_cell.length_a   1.000
_cell.length_b   1.000
_cell.length_c   1.000
_cell.angle_alpha   90.00
_cell.angle_beta   90.00
_cell.angle_gamma   90.00
#
_symmetry.space_group_name_H-M   'P 1'
#
loop_
_entity.id
_entity.type
_entity.pdbx_description
1 polymer ?
#
loop_
_entity_poly.entity_id
_entity_poly.type
_entity_poly.pdbx_seq_one_letter_code
_entity_poly.pdbx_strand_id
1 'polypeptide(L)'
;MKAGQRNARDGSVVGVLVVAALAAAGCLALVVAGAWGAPAYLFDAFLAAALVGIAVYIGAVIRPQRRASRTLAAAQRDREVLQAALLASLERIRRGNLAGLESAAAPLPEELRQAFSAAVASLSSLVQQIQNSSTETAAASDVVHRTAADLASGSAEQAAAVVEITATMEELARTAAQIARSAAGQAELAAKAEESGTAGSAAVEEALAGVEAVQQRIGDVATRADTLGSRAKEIYRILDLITEIAHETHILSLNAGIEATAGGESGKRFAVVAEEVRRLAQRSRESVDSVRAILDDFAASTRAAVVATEEAGKEAARVLERSRRAAAAIAELRGALADTARAAREISLATEEQRTASDQVVLTLREVSQVIHKMAESLKSFRGAAEKVDTLALTIQLLTQSFRLDSPRSLKNLVERWATALAAHSGHWEAAEGWLAAAVREAPSVELAYLTDHTGSMLAFALGGEPGAERQVPASVAVGANFADRPWFQSAMRDGCAILTPLYQSILTGEPCFTVATPVRDSRGEVVAVLGLDVNLRSWTKI
;
A
#
# COMPACT_ATOMS: atom_id res chain seq x y z
N MET A 1 37.66 40.50 59.15
CA MET A 1 37.72 41.92 58.70
C MET A 1 37.31 42.97 59.75
N LYS A 2 36.46 42.68 60.75
CA LYS A 2 36.20 43.60 61.89
C LYS A 2 37.47 44.05 62.65
N ALA A 3 38.54 43.24 62.63
CA ALA A 3 39.82 43.54 63.26
C ALA A 3 40.63 44.66 62.57
N GLY A 4 40.56 44.79 61.24
CA GLY A 4 41.32 45.80 60.48
C GLY A 4 40.73 47.21 60.58
N GLN A 5 39.40 47.33 60.63
CA GLN A 5 38.73 48.61 60.87
C GLN A 5 38.88 49.12 62.31
N ARG A 6 39.04 48.22 63.29
CA ARG A 6 39.39 48.59 64.67
C ARG A 6 40.80 49.16 64.74
N ASN A 7 41.78 48.48 64.15
CA ASN A 7 43.18 48.93 64.14
C ASN A 7 43.42 50.30 63.49
N ALA A 8 42.69 50.63 62.40
CA ALA A 8 42.83 51.94 61.75
C ALA A 8 42.18 53.09 62.55
N ARG A 9 41.09 52.80 63.28
CA ARG A 9 40.49 53.74 64.24
C ARG A 9 41.42 53.96 65.43
N ASP A 10 42.03 52.90 65.94
CA ASP A 10 42.95 52.98 67.08
C ASP A 10 44.23 53.75 66.71
N GLY A 11 44.83 53.52 65.54
CA GLY A 11 46.03 54.24 65.12
C GLY A 11 45.84 55.76 64.92
N SER A 12 44.68 56.20 64.42
CA SER A 12 44.38 57.64 64.23
C SER A 12 44.00 58.34 65.54
N VAL A 13 43.35 57.63 66.47
CA VAL A 13 43.05 58.14 67.82
C VAL A 13 44.31 58.20 68.68
N VAL A 14 45.16 57.17 68.61
CA VAL A 14 46.49 57.16 69.24
C VAL A 14 47.36 58.28 68.70
N GLY A 15 47.34 58.55 67.39
CA GLY A 15 48.06 59.68 66.78
C GLY A 15 47.61 61.05 67.30
N VAL A 16 46.29 61.29 67.43
CA VAL A 16 45.76 62.54 68.03
C VAL A 16 46.13 62.65 69.51
N LEU A 17 46.03 61.55 70.27
CA LEU A 17 46.39 61.53 71.68
C LEU A 17 47.89 61.80 71.90
N VAL A 18 48.77 61.28 71.05
CA VAL A 18 50.22 61.54 71.10
C VAL A 18 50.52 63.00 70.74
N VAL A 19 49.92 63.55 69.69
CA VAL A 19 50.09 64.96 69.31
C VAL A 19 49.54 65.89 70.39
N ALA A 20 48.38 65.57 70.97
CA ALA A 20 47.78 66.33 72.08
C ALA A 20 48.60 66.21 73.38
N ALA A 21 49.15 65.03 73.69
CA ALA A 21 50.02 64.82 74.85
C ALA A 21 51.36 65.56 74.70
N LEU A 22 51.97 65.55 73.52
CA LEU A 22 53.18 66.33 73.22
C LEU A 22 52.92 67.84 73.30
N ALA A 23 51.77 68.30 72.81
CA ALA A 23 51.34 69.69 72.95
C ALA A 23 51.11 70.07 74.43
N ALA A 24 50.43 69.23 75.22
CA ALA A 24 50.20 69.46 76.63
C ALA A 24 51.52 69.46 77.44
N ALA A 25 52.44 68.53 77.14
CA ALA A 25 53.76 68.48 77.75
C ALA A 25 54.61 69.71 77.41
N GLY A 26 54.56 70.19 76.16
CA GLY A 26 55.23 71.41 75.73
C GLY A 26 54.66 72.67 76.39
N CYS A 27 53.33 72.77 76.53
CA CYS A 27 52.68 73.84 77.30
C CYS A 27 53.10 73.82 78.77
N LEU A 28 53.14 72.64 79.41
CA LEU A 28 53.58 72.50 80.81
C LEU A 28 55.04 72.89 81.00
N ALA A 29 55.94 72.48 80.09
CA ALA A 29 57.35 72.85 80.11
C ALA A 29 57.55 74.37 79.97
N LEU A 30 56.74 75.05 79.14
CA LEU A 30 56.79 76.50 78.97
C LEU A 30 56.22 77.27 80.17
N VAL A 31 55.21 76.73 80.86
CA VAL A 31 54.72 77.29 82.15
C VAL A 31 55.81 77.23 83.22
N VAL A 32 56.55 76.13 83.31
CA VAL A 32 57.69 76.00 84.23
C VAL A 32 58.83 76.95 83.85
N ALA A 33 59.14 77.10 82.57
CA ALA A 33 60.16 78.04 82.09
C ALA A 33 59.78 79.51 82.33
N GLY A 34 58.49 79.85 82.29
CA GLY A 34 57.98 81.18 82.63
C GLY A 34 58.29 81.60 84.08
N ALA A 35 58.31 80.65 85.02
CA ALA A 35 58.72 80.89 86.41
C ALA A 35 60.22 81.23 86.55
N TRP A 36 61.03 81.03 85.50
CA TRP A 36 62.48 81.25 85.44
C TRP A 36 62.84 82.42 84.49
N GLY A 37 61.89 83.31 84.19
CA GLY A 37 62.12 84.55 83.43
C GLY A 37 61.93 84.44 81.91
N ALA A 38 61.33 83.36 81.40
CA ALA A 38 60.98 83.26 79.98
C ALA A 38 59.81 84.21 79.62
N PRO A 39 59.83 84.85 78.44
CA PRO A 39 58.80 85.79 78.04
C PRO A 39 57.47 85.12 77.68
N ALA A 40 56.36 85.75 78.10
CA ALA A 40 55.01 85.19 77.99
C ALA A 40 54.56 84.85 76.56
N TYR A 41 55.06 85.57 75.53
CA TYR A 41 54.68 85.34 74.14
C TYR A 41 55.10 83.96 73.59
N LEU A 42 56.08 83.29 74.21
CA LEU A 42 56.51 81.94 73.80
C LEU A 42 55.45 80.89 74.08
N PHE A 43 54.67 81.05 75.15
CA PHE A 43 53.56 80.14 75.46
C PHE A 43 52.44 80.28 74.43
N ASP A 44 52.02 81.50 74.13
CA ASP A 44 50.96 81.77 73.15
C ASP A 44 51.38 81.34 71.73
N ALA A 45 52.65 81.55 71.37
CA ALA A 45 53.20 81.10 70.08
C ALA A 45 53.24 79.57 69.96
N PHE A 46 53.60 78.86 71.02
CA PHE A 46 53.61 77.40 71.02
C PHE A 46 52.19 76.83 70.99
N LEU A 47 51.25 77.40 71.74
CA LEU A 47 49.85 76.99 71.72
C LEU A 47 49.24 77.19 70.33
N ALA A 48 49.50 78.32 69.68
CA ALA A 48 49.08 78.57 68.31
C ALA A 48 49.69 77.56 67.32
N ALA A 49 51.00 77.28 67.41
CA ALA A 49 51.67 76.29 66.57
C ALA A 49 51.13 74.86 66.79
N ALA A 50 50.83 74.48 68.03
CA ALA A 50 50.24 73.19 68.37
C ALA A 50 48.82 73.05 67.81
N LEU A 51 47.99 74.09 67.92
CA LEU A 51 46.64 74.12 67.34
C LEU A 51 46.68 74.02 65.81
N VAL A 52 47.60 74.73 65.15
CA VAL A 52 47.82 74.62 63.70
C VAL A 52 48.30 73.22 63.33
N GLY A 53 49.24 72.63 64.08
CA GLY A 53 49.71 71.26 63.87
C GLY A 53 48.61 70.21 64.00
N ILE A 54 47.73 70.34 65.00
CA ILE A 54 46.55 69.49 65.18
C ILE A 54 45.57 69.68 64.00
N ALA A 55 45.31 70.92 63.58
CA ALA A 55 44.44 71.22 62.44
C ALA A 55 44.97 70.64 61.12
N VAL A 56 46.28 70.73 60.88
CA VAL A 56 46.98 70.12 59.73
C VAL A 56 46.92 68.59 59.81
N TYR A 57 47.15 67.98 60.98
CA TYR A 57 47.04 66.53 61.15
C TYR A 57 45.61 66.01 60.90
N ILE A 58 44.60 66.71 61.43
CA ILE A 58 43.19 66.39 61.16
C ILE A 58 42.89 66.55 59.66
N GLY A 59 43.38 67.62 59.03
CA GLY A 59 43.16 67.93 57.62
C GLY A 59 43.85 66.98 56.63
N ALA A 60 45.12 66.68 56.86
CA ALA A 60 46.01 65.96 55.95
C ALA A 60 46.09 64.45 56.21
N VAL A 61 45.75 63.98 57.41
CA VAL A 61 45.81 62.54 57.76
C VAL A 61 44.41 61.99 58.01
N ILE A 62 43.67 62.54 58.97
CA ILE A 62 42.39 61.96 59.41
C ILE A 62 41.30 62.09 58.33
N ARG A 63 41.15 63.26 57.71
CA ARG A 63 40.15 63.47 56.65
C ARG A 63 40.36 62.55 55.44
N PRO A 64 41.56 62.46 54.81
CA PRO A 64 41.77 61.54 53.70
C PRO A 64 41.68 60.07 54.12
N GLN A 65 42.17 59.69 55.31
CA GLN A 65 42.04 58.31 55.80
C GLN A 65 40.57 57.93 56.03
N ARG A 66 39.75 58.84 56.58
CA ARG A 66 38.28 58.65 56.71
C ARG A 66 37.57 58.63 55.36
N ARG A 67 38.01 59.45 54.39
CA ARG A 67 37.47 59.40 53.00
C ARG A 67 37.80 58.06 52.35
N ALA A 68 39.04 57.62 52.39
CA ALA A 68 39.50 56.35 51.82
C ALA A 68 38.82 55.13 52.48
N SER A 69 38.65 55.14 53.79
CA SER A 69 37.93 54.05 54.49
C SER A 69 36.42 54.07 54.22
N ARG A 70 35.81 55.24 53.98
CA ARG A 70 34.43 55.34 53.51
C ARG A 70 34.27 54.86 52.07
N THR A 71 35.15 55.25 51.15
CA THR A 71 35.09 54.80 49.75
C THR A 71 35.38 53.31 49.62
N LEU A 72 36.34 52.77 50.39
CA LEU A 72 36.59 51.33 50.43
C LEU A 72 35.40 50.55 51.01
N ALA A 73 34.78 51.05 52.08
CA ALA A 73 33.59 50.43 52.66
C ALA A 73 32.35 50.52 51.75
N ALA A 74 32.26 51.56 50.91
CA ALA A 74 31.22 51.67 49.87
C ALA A 74 31.50 50.69 48.73
N ALA A 75 32.70 50.67 48.17
CA ALA A 75 33.09 49.75 47.11
C ALA A 75 32.99 48.26 47.52
N GLN A 76 33.24 47.94 48.80
CA GLN A 76 33.02 46.59 49.35
C GLN A 76 31.54 46.23 49.40
N ARG A 77 30.67 47.14 49.83
CA ARG A 77 29.21 46.92 49.81
C ARG A 77 28.69 46.76 48.39
N ASP A 78 29.15 47.59 47.46
CA ASP A 78 28.75 47.49 46.06
C ASP A 78 29.18 46.14 45.48
N ARG A 79 30.40 45.67 45.78
CA ARG A 79 30.86 44.34 45.37
C ARG A 79 30.02 43.21 45.97
N GLU A 80 29.67 43.29 47.26
CA GLU A 80 28.80 42.29 47.91
C GLU A 80 27.41 42.24 47.26
N VAL A 81 26.83 43.41 46.95
CA VAL A 81 25.54 43.52 46.26
C VAL A 81 25.61 42.94 44.84
N LEU A 82 26.65 43.29 44.08
CA LEU A 82 26.87 42.76 42.73
C LEU A 82 27.06 41.25 42.72
N GLN A 83 27.84 40.72 43.66
CA GLN A 83 28.07 39.29 43.81
C GLN A 83 26.77 38.56 44.19
N ALA A 84 25.99 39.12 45.12
CA ALA A 84 24.69 38.57 45.50
C ALA A 84 23.70 38.58 44.32
N ALA A 85 23.64 39.67 43.54
CA ALA A 85 22.77 39.78 42.37
C ALA A 85 23.14 38.77 41.27
N LEU A 86 24.43 38.57 41.01
CA LEU A 86 24.91 37.58 40.05
C LEU A 86 24.59 36.16 40.52
N LEU A 87 24.87 35.83 41.78
CA LEU A 87 24.56 34.51 42.35
C LEU A 87 23.05 34.23 42.32
N ALA A 88 22.21 35.21 42.66
CA ALA A 88 20.76 35.08 42.59
C ALA A 88 20.28 34.85 41.15
N SER A 89 20.87 35.55 40.18
CA SER A 89 20.54 35.41 38.76
C SER A 89 20.96 34.03 38.21
N LEU A 90 22.15 33.55 38.57
CA LEU A 90 22.61 32.21 38.20
C LEU A 90 21.81 31.10 38.87
N GLU A 91 21.41 31.28 40.13
CA GLU A 91 20.57 30.32 40.85
C GLU A 91 19.18 30.19 40.21
N ARG A 92 18.62 31.28 39.67
CA ARG A 92 17.38 31.23 38.88
C ARG A 92 17.56 30.40 37.59
N ILE A 93 18.66 30.59 36.86
CA ILE A 93 18.99 29.77 35.68
C ILE A 93 19.18 28.30 36.09
N ARG A 94 19.89 28.02 37.19
CA ARG A 94 20.11 26.67 37.71
C ARG A 94 18.80 25.94 37.99
N ARG A 95 17.77 26.66 38.44
CA ARG A 95 16.40 26.14 38.65
C ARG A 95 15.55 26.08 37.37
N GLY A 96 16.14 26.40 36.22
CA GLY A 96 15.45 26.46 34.94
C GLY A 96 14.53 27.68 34.78
N ASN A 97 14.60 28.68 35.66
CA ASN A 97 13.77 29.87 35.55
C ASN A 97 14.41 30.92 34.64
N LEU A 98 13.99 30.93 33.38
CA LEU A 98 14.47 31.86 32.36
C LEU A 98 13.58 33.12 32.24
N ALA A 99 12.42 33.13 32.88
CA ALA A 99 11.47 34.24 32.85
C ALA A 99 11.83 35.35 33.86
N GLY A 100 11.63 36.61 33.46
CA GLY A 100 11.78 37.79 34.32
C GLY A 100 13.20 38.03 34.84
N LEU A 101 14.22 37.42 34.23
CA LEU A 101 15.62 37.52 34.66
C LEU A 101 16.22 38.93 34.50
N GLU A 102 15.61 39.80 33.69
CA GLU A 102 16.00 41.20 33.54
C GLU A 102 15.96 41.97 34.87
N SER A 103 14.94 41.69 35.70
CA SER A 103 14.78 42.28 37.03
C SER A 103 15.84 41.80 38.03
N ALA A 104 16.26 40.54 37.94
CA ALA A 104 17.28 39.95 38.81
C ALA A 104 18.68 40.47 38.47
N ALA A 105 18.90 40.78 37.19
CA ALA A 105 20.14 41.35 36.67
C ALA A 105 20.21 42.89 36.78
N ALA A 106 19.14 43.56 37.24
CA ALA A 106 19.08 45.03 37.33
C ALA A 106 20.20 45.67 38.18
N PRO A 107 20.68 45.05 39.28
CA PRO A 107 21.80 45.61 40.05
C PRO A 107 23.16 45.49 39.35
N LEU A 108 23.29 44.70 38.28
CA LEU A 108 24.56 44.43 37.61
C LEU A 108 25.02 45.62 36.75
N PRO A 109 26.33 45.77 36.50
CA PRO A 109 26.84 46.74 35.55
C PRO A 109 26.29 46.48 34.14
N GLU A 110 26.15 47.53 33.35
CA GLU A 110 25.48 47.48 32.05
C GLU A 110 26.02 46.39 31.11
N GLU A 111 27.33 46.28 30.97
CA GLU A 111 27.97 45.27 30.10
C GLU A 111 27.63 43.84 30.54
N LEU A 112 27.68 43.57 31.85
CA LEU A 112 27.37 42.26 32.40
C LEU A 112 25.87 41.94 32.30
N ARG A 113 25.02 42.96 32.51
CA ARG A 113 23.56 42.87 32.36
C ARG A 113 23.17 42.54 30.92
N GLN A 114 23.78 43.20 29.93
CA GLN A 114 23.57 42.92 28.51
C GLN A 114 24.07 41.52 28.12
N ALA A 115 25.29 41.15 28.50
CA ALA A 115 25.84 39.81 28.22
C ALA A 115 25.00 38.69 28.85
N PHE A 116 24.53 38.90 30.08
CA PHE A 116 23.64 37.96 30.77
C PHE A 116 22.28 37.86 30.08
N SER A 117 21.66 38.99 29.72
CA SER A 117 20.38 39.01 29.00
C SER A 117 20.49 38.30 27.65
N ALA A 118 21.56 38.56 26.89
CA ALA A 118 21.81 37.87 25.63
C ALA A 118 21.94 36.35 25.81
N ALA A 119 22.69 35.89 26.82
CA ALA A 119 22.83 34.46 27.12
C ALA A 119 21.49 33.80 27.49
N VAL A 120 20.66 34.48 28.29
CA VAL A 120 19.32 34.02 28.66
C VAL A 120 18.39 33.97 27.47
N ALA A 121 18.42 34.99 26.60
CA ALA A 121 17.62 35.04 25.38
C ALA A 121 18.01 33.90 24.42
N SER A 122 19.31 33.64 24.25
CA SER A 122 19.79 32.51 23.45
C SER A 122 19.34 31.17 24.04
N LEU A 123 19.47 30.96 25.36
CA LEU A 123 19.01 29.73 26.00
C LEU A 123 17.49 29.55 25.88
N SER A 124 16.71 30.61 26.08
CA SER A 124 15.25 30.58 25.93
C SER A 124 14.84 30.25 24.50
N SER A 125 15.52 30.84 23.50
CA SER A 125 15.31 30.53 22.09
C SER A 125 15.64 29.07 21.78
N LEU A 126 16.74 28.53 22.30
CA LEU A 126 17.11 27.13 22.13
C LEU A 126 16.06 26.18 22.73
N VAL A 127 15.59 26.44 23.95
CA VAL A 127 14.53 25.61 24.57
C VAL A 127 13.23 25.68 23.75
N GLN A 128 12.85 26.86 23.25
CA GLN A 128 11.66 27.01 22.41
C GLN A 128 11.80 26.29 21.06
N GLN A 129 12.99 26.33 20.44
CA GLN A 129 13.28 25.58 19.22
C GLN A 129 13.20 24.07 19.47
N ILE A 130 13.78 23.57 20.57
CA ILE A 130 13.70 22.15 20.96
C ILE A 130 12.24 21.74 21.17
N GLN A 131 11.42 22.57 21.81
CA GLN A 131 9.98 22.32 21.97
C GLN A 131 9.28 22.16 20.62
N ASN A 132 9.49 23.10 19.71
CA ASN A 132 8.86 23.06 18.39
C ASN A 132 9.31 21.83 17.58
N SER A 133 10.62 21.55 17.53
CA SER A 133 11.16 20.37 16.84
C SER A 133 10.63 19.07 17.45
N SER A 134 10.43 19.02 18.76
CA SER A 134 9.83 17.87 19.44
C SER A 134 8.39 17.65 19.03
N THR A 135 7.58 18.71 18.95
CA THR A 135 6.18 18.63 18.48
C THR A 135 6.09 18.21 17.01
N GLU A 136 6.96 18.74 16.15
CA GLU A 136 7.04 18.33 14.74
C GLU A 136 7.45 16.86 14.59
N THR A 137 8.38 16.40 15.43
CA THR A 137 8.83 15.00 15.45
C THR A 137 7.71 14.05 15.88
N ALA A 138 6.93 14.40 16.90
CA ALA A 138 5.77 13.63 17.32
C ALA A 138 4.70 13.56 16.21
N ALA A 139 4.41 14.68 15.56
CA ALA A 139 3.47 14.73 14.43
C ALA A 139 3.95 13.88 13.24
N ALA A 140 5.24 13.95 12.90
CA ALA A 140 5.83 13.10 11.86
C ALA A 140 5.75 11.61 12.21
N SER A 141 5.93 11.26 13.49
CA SER A 141 5.78 9.88 13.97
C SER A 141 4.36 9.35 13.80
N ASP A 142 3.34 10.15 14.13
CA ASP A 142 1.92 9.80 13.92
C ASP A 142 1.60 9.56 12.43
N VAL A 143 2.16 10.37 11.53
CA VAL A 143 2.05 10.15 10.08
C VAL A 143 2.67 8.81 9.69
N VAL A 144 3.88 8.50 10.18
CA VAL A 144 4.54 7.20 9.91
C VAL A 144 3.70 6.04 10.44
N HIS A 145 3.08 6.17 11.61
CA HIS A 145 2.18 5.15 12.17
C HIS A 145 0.99 4.87 11.25
N ARG A 146 0.33 5.92 10.75
CA ARG A 146 -0.81 5.77 9.81
C ARG A 146 -0.38 5.15 8.51
N THR A 147 0.69 5.65 7.89
CA THR A 147 1.22 5.10 6.63
C THR A 147 1.63 3.63 6.79
N ALA A 148 2.22 3.25 7.93
CA ALA A 148 2.54 1.86 8.20
C ALA A 148 1.27 0.99 8.38
N ALA A 149 0.21 1.51 9.00
CA ALA A 149 -1.06 0.79 9.10
C ALA A 149 -1.70 0.57 7.72
N ASP A 150 -1.74 1.60 6.87
CA ASP A 150 -2.29 1.53 5.52
C ASP A 150 -1.50 0.53 4.65
N LEU A 151 -0.17 0.60 4.70
CA LEU A 151 0.69 -0.31 3.94
C LEU A 151 0.60 -1.76 4.46
N ALA A 152 0.33 -1.97 5.75
CA ALA A 152 0.03 -3.30 6.29
C ALA A 152 -1.29 -3.87 5.76
N SER A 153 -2.34 -3.04 5.67
CA SER A 153 -3.61 -3.43 5.05
C SER A 153 -3.42 -3.78 3.57
N GLY A 154 -2.74 -2.92 2.81
CA GLY A 154 -2.44 -3.16 1.40
C GLY A 154 -1.59 -4.42 1.18
N SER A 155 -0.64 -4.71 2.08
CA SER A 155 0.15 -5.95 2.03
C SER A 155 -0.72 -7.20 2.22
N ALA A 156 -1.71 -7.14 3.11
CA ALA A 156 -2.64 -8.25 3.34
C ALA A 156 -3.54 -8.50 2.12
N GLU A 157 -4.04 -7.43 1.48
CA GLU A 157 -4.81 -7.50 0.24
C GLU A 157 -3.97 -8.08 -0.90
N GLN A 158 -2.72 -7.64 -1.05
CA GLN A 158 -1.79 -8.20 -2.03
C GLN A 158 -1.53 -9.69 -1.78
N ALA A 159 -1.40 -10.12 -0.52
CA ALA A 159 -1.22 -11.53 -0.18
C ALA A 159 -2.44 -12.37 -0.63
N ALA A 160 -3.65 -11.88 -0.39
CA ALA A 160 -4.87 -12.55 -0.82
C ALA A 160 -4.96 -12.65 -2.35
N ALA A 161 -4.65 -11.55 -3.06
CA ALA A 161 -4.61 -11.53 -4.52
C ALA A 161 -3.58 -12.53 -5.09
N VAL A 162 -2.40 -12.64 -4.48
CA VAL A 162 -1.39 -13.63 -4.90
C VAL A 162 -1.91 -15.06 -4.77
N VAL A 163 -2.63 -15.39 -3.70
CA VAL A 163 -3.24 -16.72 -3.51
C VAL A 163 -4.29 -17.00 -4.59
N GLU A 164 -5.15 -16.03 -4.88
CA GLU A 164 -6.20 -16.15 -5.90
C GLU A 164 -5.61 -16.32 -7.32
N ILE A 165 -4.62 -15.49 -7.67
CA ILE A 165 -3.93 -15.60 -8.96
C ILE A 165 -3.22 -16.95 -9.05
N THR A 166 -2.58 -17.42 -7.97
CA THR A 166 -1.92 -18.74 -7.99
C THR A 166 -2.92 -19.86 -8.27
N ALA A 167 -4.07 -19.87 -7.59
CA ALA A 167 -5.11 -20.86 -7.79
C ALA A 167 -5.67 -20.83 -9.23
N THR A 168 -5.89 -19.65 -9.80
CA THR A 168 -6.35 -19.51 -11.18
C THR A 168 -5.31 -19.97 -12.19
N MET A 169 -4.01 -19.72 -11.95
CA MET A 169 -2.95 -20.25 -12.82
C MET A 169 -2.83 -21.77 -12.75
N GLU A 170 -3.04 -22.39 -11.57
CA GLU A 170 -3.09 -23.84 -11.43
C GLU A 170 -4.30 -24.46 -12.16
N GLU A 171 -5.46 -23.80 -12.15
CA GLU A 171 -6.62 -24.22 -12.93
C GLU A 171 -6.40 -24.05 -14.43
N LEU A 172 -5.75 -22.96 -14.86
CA LEU A 172 -5.34 -22.75 -16.25
C LEU A 172 -4.39 -23.84 -16.74
N ALA A 173 -3.38 -24.21 -15.94
CA ALA A 173 -2.45 -25.29 -16.27
C ALA A 173 -3.18 -26.64 -16.43
N ARG A 174 -4.13 -26.95 -15.54
CA ARG A 174 -4.97 -28.15 -15.63
C ARG A 174 -5.85 -28.15 -16.88
N THR A 175 -6.46 -27.00 -17.19
CA THR A 175 -7.31 -26.83 -18.37
C THR A 175 -6.50 -26.96 -19.66
N ALA A 176 -5.33 -26.33 -19.74
CA ALA A 176 -4.41 -26.46 -20.87
C ALA A 176 -4.02 -27.93 -21.11
N ALA A 177 -3.67 -28.66 -20.05
CA ALA A 177 -3.35 -30.09 -20.14
C ALA A 177 -4.55 -30.93 -20.62
N GLN A 178 -5.77 -30.58 -20.22
CA GLN A 178 -6.98 -31.23 -20.72
C GLN A 178 -7.22 -30.95 -22.20
N ILE A 179 -7.05 -29.70 -22.65
CA ILE A 179 -7.20 -29.33 -24.06
C ILE A 179 -6.14 -30.04 -24.90
N ALA A 180 -4.88 -30.10 -24.44
CA ALA A 180 -3.81 -30.83 -25.11
C ALA A 180 -4.16 -32.32 -25.32
N ARG A 181 -4.69 -32.99 -24.29
CA ARG A 181 -5.16 -34.39 -24.39
C ARG A 181 -6.30 -34.54 -25.39
N SER A 182 -7.28 -33.64 -25.35
CA SER A 182 -8.41 -33.64 -26.30
C SER A 182 -7.92 -33.43 -27.74
N ALA A 183 -6.98 -32.51 -27.95
CA ALA A 183 -6.39 -32.25 -29.26
C ALA A 183 -5.60 -33.47 -29.77
N ALA A 184 -4.81 -34.12 -28.92
CA ALA A 184 -4.13 -35.36 -29.27
C ALA A 184 -5.12 -36.47 -29.68
N GLY A 185 -6.23 -36.62 -28.95
CA GLY A 185 -7.29 -37.55 -29.30
C GLY A 185 -7.97 -37.23 -30.65
N GLN A 186 -8.19 -35.95 -30.94
CA GLN A 186 -8.73 -35.52 -32.24
C GLN A 186 -7.76 -35.81 -33.40
N ALA A 187 -6.46 -35.60 -33.19
CA ALA A 187 -5.44 -35.93 -34.19
C ALA A 187 -5.40 -37.45 -34.48
N GLU A 188 -5.53 -38.28 -33.45
CA GLU A 188 -5.61 -39.74 -33.60
C GLU A 188 -6.87 -40.18 -34.35
N LEU A 189 -8.02 -39.59 -34.01
CA LEU A 189 -9.29 -39.89 -34.69
C LEU A 189 -9.24 -39.48 -36.17
N ALA A 190 -8.66 -38.32 -36.47
CA ALA A 190 -8.47 -37.85 -37.83
C ALA A 190 -7.55 -38.79 -38.63
N ALA A 191 -6.46 -39.29 -38.03
CA ALA A 191 -5.58 -40.26 -38.67
C ALA A 191 -6.29 -41.60 -38.98
N LYS A 192 -7.09 -42.12 -38.03
CA LYS A 192 -7.92 -43.32 -38.26
C LYS A 192 -8.95 -43.12 -39.37
N ALA A 193 -9.59 -41.95 -39.41
CA ALA A 193 -10.54 -41.60 -40.46
C ALA A 193 -9.85 -41.45 -41.84
N GLU A 194 -8.61 -40.96 -41.89
CA GLU A 194 -7.81 -40.88 -43.11
C GLU A 194 -7.46 -42.28 -43.65
N GLU A 195 -7.11 -43.22 -42.77
CA GLU A 195 -6.88 -44.62 -43.12
C GLU A 195 -8.16 -45.25 -43.71
N SER A 196 -9.30 -45.07 -43.04
CA SER A 196 -10.60 -45.53 -43.54
C SER A 196 -10.98 -44.88 -44.87
N GLY A 197 -10.70 -43.59 -45.04
CA GLY A 197 -10.93 -42.85 -46.28
C GLY A 197 -10.04 -43.36 -47.43
N THR A 198 -8.81 -43.77 -47.13
CA THR A 198 -7.88 -44.38 -48.10
C THR A 198 -8.39 -45.73 -48.57
N ALA A 199 -8.81 -46.59 -47.65
CA ALA A 199 -9.44 -47.87 -47.98
C ALA A 199 -10.75 -47.69 -48.78
N GLY A 200 -11.58 -46.71 -48.39
CA GLY A 200 -12.80 -46.36 -49.11
C GLY A 200 -12.53 -45.87 -50.53
N SER A 201 -11.51 -45.03 -50.72
CA SER A 201 -11.09 -44.55 -52.05
C SER A 201 -10.68 -45.71 -52.95
N ALA A 202 -9.87 -46.65 -52.45
CA ALA A 202 -9.44 -47.82 -53.19
C ALA A 202 -10.62 -48.72 -53.62
N ALA A 203 -11.59 -48.94 -52.71
CA ALA A 203 -12.79 -49.71 -53.03
C ALA A 203 -13.66 -49.06 -54.11
N VAL A 204 -13.77 -47.72 -54.11
CA VAL A 204 -14.51 -46.98 -55.15
C VAL A 204 -13.76 -47.01 -56.48
N GLU A 205 -12.43 -46.91 -56.49
CA GLU A 205 -11.62 -47.06 -57.70
C GLU A 205 -11.76 -48.46 -58.33
N GLU A 206 -11.78 -49.51 -57.50
CA GLU A 206 -12.04 -50.87 -57.97
C GLU A 206 -13.46 -51.00 -58.57
N ALA A 207 -14.47 -50.42 -57.91
CA ALA A 207 -15.83 -50.39 -58.42
C ALA A 207 -15.95 -49.64 -59.75
N LEU A 208 -15.26 -48.50 -59.91
CA LEU A 208 -15.19 -47.74 -61.16
C LEU A 208 -14.63 -48.59 -62.30
N ALA A 209 -13.49 -49.26 -62.06
CA ALA A 209 -12.89 -50.15 -63.06
C ALA A 209 -13.83 -51.31 -63.43
N GLY A 210 -14.53 -51.89 -62.45
CA GLY A 210 -15.53 -52.94 -62.67
C GLY A 210 -16.71 -52.48 -63.54
N VAL A 211 -17.24 -51.28 -63.29
CA VAL A 211 -18.35 -50.72 -64.06
C VAL A 211 -17.93 -50.35 -65.48
N GLU A 212 -16.71 -49.83 -65.67
CA GLU A 212 -16.15 -49.56 -67.00
C GLU A 212 -16.00 -50.85 -67.83
N ALA A 213 -15.54 -51.94 -67.21
CA ALA A 213 -15.49 -53.25 -67.85
C ALA A 213 -16.89 -53.79 -68.22
N VAL A 214 -17.90 -53.56 -67.38
CA VAL A 214 -19.30 -53.91 -67.70
C VAL A 214 -19.83 -53.08 -68.88
N GLN A 215 -19.54 -51.77 -68.91
CA GLN A 215 -19.88 -50.89 -70.03
C GLN A 215 -19.31 -51.38 -71.36
N GLN A 216 -18.03 -51.79 -71.38
CA GLN A 216 -17.40 -52.39 -72.57
C GLN A 216 -18.11 -53.67 -73.01
N ARG A 217 -18.39 -54.59 -72.08
CA ARG A 217 -19.10 -55.85 -72.39
C ARG A 217 -20.51 -55.62 -72.93
N ILE A 218 -21.23 -54.63 -72.41
CA ILE A 218 -22.55 -54.22 -72.92
C ILE A 218 -22.42 -53.73 -74.36
N GLY A 219 -21.40 -52.93 -74.68
CA GLY A 219 -21.09 -52.51 -76.05
C GLY A 219 -20.85 -53.69 -76.99
N ASP A 220 -20.03 -54.66 -76.57
CA ASP A 220 -19.78 -55.88 -77.36
C ASP A 220 -21.04 -56.70 -77.62
N VAL A 221 -21.92 -56.84 -76.61
CA VAL A 221 -23.21 -57.53 -76.75
C VAL A 221 -24.11 -56.80 -77.73
N ALA A 222 -24.18 -55.46 -77.67
CA ALA A 222 -24.97 -54.66 -78.60
C ALA A 222 -24.50 -54.84 -80.05
N THR A 223 -23.18 -54.81 -80.31
CA THR A 223 -22.62 -55.04 -81.65
C THR A 223 -22.93 -56.45 -82.19
N ARG A 224 -22.86 -57.47 -81.32
CA ARG A 224 -23.21 -58.85 -81.70
C ARG A 224 -24.70 -58.99 -82.01
N ALA A 225 -25.56 -58.37 -81.21
CA ALA A 225 -27.01 -58.39 -81.43
C ALA A 225 -27.39 -57.69 -82.75
N ASP A 226 -26.75 -56.56 -83.08
CA ASP A 226 -26.94 -55.89 -84.37
C ASP A 226 -26.50 -56.78 -85.56
N THR A 227 -25.36 -57.47 -85.41
CA THR A 227 -24.89 -58.44 -86.41
C THR A 227 -25.89 -59.59 -86.60
N LEU A 228 -26.47 -60.12 -85.52
CA LEU A 228 -27.52 -61.14 -85.60
C LEU A 228 -28.77 -60.61 -86.31
N GLY A 229 -29.18 -59.37 -86.03
CA GLY A 229 -30.28 -58.71 -86.72
C GLY A 229 -30.04 -58.56 -88.23
N SER A 230 -28.81 -58.21 -88.63
CA SER A 230 -28.42 -58.13 -90.04
C SER A 230 -28.44 -59.50 -90.73
N ARG A 231 -27.91 -60.54 -90.08
CA ARG A 231 -27.96 -61.93 -90.58
C ARG A 231 -29.38 -62.45 -90.71
N ALA A 232 -30.27 -62.14 -89.75
CA ALA A 232 -31.68 -62.51 -89.85
C ALA A 232 -32.33 -61.89 -91.10
N LYS A 233 -32.07 -60.60 -91.39
CA LYS A 233 -32.54 -59.93 -92.62
C LYS A 233 -32.04 -60.59 -93.91
N GLU A 234 -30.82 -61.11 -93.91
CA GLU A 234 -30.28 -61.85 -95.05
C GLU A 234 -31.02 -63.19 -95.25
N ILE A 235 -31.31 -63.90 -94.15
CA ILE A 235 -32.09 -65.15 -94.21
C ILE A 235 -33.52 -64.89 -94.70
N TYR A 236 -34.18 -63.79 -94.30
CA TYR A 236 -35.50 -63.43 -94.85
C TYR A 236 -35.48 -63.31 -96.38
N ARG A 237 -34.46 -62.67 -96.97
CA ARG A 237 -34.33 -62.57 -98.43
C ARG A 237 -34.18 -63.93 -99.11
N ILE A 238 -33.45 -64.85 -98.47
CA ILE A 238 -33.29 -66.22 -98.95
C ILE A 238 -34.64 -66.96 -98.89
N LEU A 239 -35.39 -66.83 -97.78
CA LEU A 239 -36.71 -67.43 -97.67
C LEU A 239 -37.72 -66.87 -98.67
N ASP A 240 -37.68 -65.56 -98.95
CA ASP A 240 -38.50 -64.92 -99.99
C ASP A 240 -38.19 -65.53 -101.36
N LEU A 241 -36.91 -65.68 -101.71
CA LEU A 241 -36.47 -66.34 -102.94
C LEU A 241 -36.90 -67.81 -103.01
N ILE A 242 -36.77 -68.58 -101.92
CA ILE A 242 -37.22 -69.98 -101.90
C ILE A 242 -38.74 -70.05 -102.06
N THR A 243 -39.49 -69.11 -101.48
CA THR A 243 -40.95 -69.01 -101.65
C THR A 243 -41.30 -68.75 -103.11
N GLU A 244 -40.57 -67.84 -103.76
CA GLU A 244 -40.72 -67.53 -105.18
C GLU A 244 -40.41 -68.76 -106.06
N ILE A 245 -39.28 -69.44 -105.82
CA ILE A 245 -38.91 -70.68 -106.52
C ILE A 245 -39.97 -71.78 -106.30
N ALA A 246 -40.45 -71.96 -105.07
CA ALA A 246 -41.49 -72.93 -104.76
C ALA A 246 -42.81 -72.58 -105.46
N HIS A 247 -43.14 -71.29 -105.59
CA HIS A 247 -44.30 -70.82 -106.32
C HIS A 247 -44.15 -71.07 -107.83
N GLU A 248 -43.02 -70.69 -108.43
CA GLU A 248 -42.72 -70.99 -109.84
C GLU A 248 -42.76 -72.49 -110.10
N THR A 249 -42.16 -73.30 -109.22
CA THR A 249 -42.17 -74.77 -109.33
C THR A 249 -43.59 -75.32 -109.23
N HIS A 250 -44.44 -74.75 -108.36
CA HIS A 250 -45.85 -75.12 -108.27
C HIS A 250 -46.59 -74.81 -109.58
N ILE A 251 -46.40 -73.63 -110.16
CA ILE A 251 -47.01 -73.25 -111.45
C ILE A 251 -46.47 -74.11 -112.59
N LEU A 252 -45.16 -74.38 -112.63
CA LEU A 252 -44.51 -75.22 -113.63
C LEU A 252 -45.05 -76.66 -113.57
N SER A 253 -45.21 -77.21 -112.37
CA SER A 253 -45.77 -78.54 -112.14
C SER A 253 -47.25 -78.62 -112.51
N LEU A 254 -48.02 -77.56 -112.24
CA LEU A 254 -49.42 -77.46 -112.64
C LEU A 254 -49.55 -77.44 -114.18
N ASN A 255 -48.74 -76.62 -114.86
CA ASN A 255 -48.70 -76.56 -116.32
C ASN A 255 -48.27 -77.91 -116.93
N ALA A 256 -47.26 -78.56 -116.35
CA ALA A 256 -46.81 -79.89 -116.77
C ALA A 256 -47.90 -80.96 -116.55
N GLY A 257 -48.68 -80.87 -115.46
CA GLY A 257 -49.80 -81.76 -115.18
C GLY A 257 -50.97 -81.57 -116.16
N ILE A 258 -51.26 -80.33 -116.54
CA ILE A 258 -52.25 -80.00 -117.59
C ILE A 258 -51.81 -80.58 -118.94
N GLU A 259 -50.56 -80.35 -119.36
CA GLU A 259 -50.02 -80.85 -120.64
C GLU A 259 -49.95 -82.38 -120.68
N ALA A 260 -49.59 -83.02 -119.55
CA ALA A 260 -49.60 -84.47 -119.39
C ALA A 260 -51.02 -85.07 -119.49
N THR A 261 -52.05 -84.31 -119.12
CA THR A 261 -53.46 -84.72 -119.28
C THR A 261 -53.91 -84.58 -120.74
N ALA A 262 -53.39 -83.58 -121.47
CA ALA A 262 -53.65 -83.36 -122.89
C ALA A 262 -53.01 -84.43 -123.81
N GLY A 263 -51.89 -85.05 -123.38
CA GLY A 263 -51.13 -86.05 -124.15
C GLY A 263 -51.69 -87.50 -124.16
N GLY A 264 -52.88 -87.76 -123.62
CA GLY A 264 -53.52 -89.09 -123.67
C GLY A 264 -52.78 -90.21 -122.91
N GLU A 265 -52.73 -91.43 -123.47
CA GLU A 265 -52.20 -92.62 -122.77
C GLU A 265 -50.71 -92.54 -122.40
N SER A 266 -49.91 -91.82 -123.21
CA SER A 266 -48.47 -91.58 -122.99
C SER A 266 -48.19 -90.56 -121.87
N GLY A 267 -49.16 -89.70 -121.53
CA GLY A 267 -49.02 -88.64 -120.53
C GLY A 267 -49.26 -89.07 -119.08
N LYS A 268 -49.88 -90.24 -118.84
CA LYS A 268 -50.22 -90.73 -117.48
C LYS A 268 -49.03 -90.82 -116.53
N ARG A 269 -47.85 -91.25 -116.99
CA ARG A 269 -46.63 -91.31 -116.16
C ARG A 269 -46.04 -89.93 -115.86
N PHE A 270 -46.18 -88.98 -116.80
CA PHE A 270 -45.75 -87.59 -116.59
C PHE A 270 -46.69 -86.84 -115.64
N ALA A 271 -47.99 -87.12 -115.66
CA ALA A 271 -48.96 -86.52 -114.75
C ALA A 271 -48.67 -86.90 -113.28
N VAL A 272 -48.26 -88.14 -113.00
CA VAL A 272 -47.86 -88.58 -111.65
C VAL A 272 -46.62 -87.83 -111.16
N VAL A 273 -45.62 -87.63 -112.04
CA VAL A 273 -44.41 -86.87 -111.71
C VAL A 273 -44.74 -85.39 -111.47
N ALA A 274 -45.61 -84.80 -112.28
CA ALA A 274 -46.06 -83.42 -112.13
C ALA A 274 -46.80 -83.19 -110.80
N GLU A 275 -47.68 -84.11 -110.38
CA GLU A 275 -48.37 -84.01 -109.09
C GLU A 275 -47.42 -84.19 -107.90
N GLU A 276 -46.40 -85.06 -107.99
CA GLU A 276 -45.38 -85.20 -106.94
C GLU A 276 -44.48 -83.96 -106.83
N VAL A 277 -44.12 -83.33 -107.96
CA VAL A 277 -43.41 -82.03 -107.96
C VAL A 277 -44.28 -80.93 -107.36
N ARG A 278 -45.58 -80.91 -107.67
CA ARG A 278 -46.55 -79.97 -107.09
C ARG A 278 -46.64 -80.11 -105.58
N ARG A 279 -46.73 -81.36 -105.09
CA ARG A 279 -46.75 -81.70 -103.66
C ARG A 279 -45.44 -81.33 -102.98
N LEU A 280 -44.30 -81.52 -103.64
CA LEU A 280 -42.99 -81.12 -103.14
C LEU A 280 -42.85 -79.60 -103.05
N ALA A 281 -43.33 -78.86 -104.05
CA ALA A 281 -43.37 -77.40 -104.05
C ALA A 281 -44.26 -76.86 -102.92
N GLN A 282 -45.43 -77.47 -102.70
CA GLN A 282 -46.33 -77.14 -101.59
C GLN A 282 -45.67 -77.40 -100.22
N ARG A 283 -45.05 -78.57 -100.02
CA ARG A 283 -44.30 -78.90 -98.80
C ARG A 283 -43.10 -77.97 -98.57
N SER A 284 -42.43 -77.53 -99.65
CA SER A 284 -41.33 -76.57 -99.58
C SER A 284 -41.83 -75.23 -99.04
N ARG A 285 -42.97 -74.74 -99.55
CA ARG A 285 -43.62 -73.52 -99.07
C ARG A 285 -44.04 -73.61 -97.60
N GLU A 286 -44.70 -74.69 -97.20
CA GLU A 286 -45.06 -74.93 -95.79
C GLU A 286 -43.84 -74.98 -94.86
N SER A 287 -42.72 -75.55 -95.34
CA SER A 287 -41.46 -75.56 -94.59
C SER A 287 -40.85 -74.16 -94.48
N VAL A 288 -40.88 -73.37 -95.56
CA VAL A 288 -40.43 -71.96 -95.53
C VAL A 288 -41.27 -71.13 -94.57
N ASP A 289 -42.59 -71.31 -94.54
CA ASP A 289 -43.49 -70.62 -93.60
C ASP A 289 -43.16 -71.00 -92.15
N SER A 290 -42.85 -72.27 -91.87
CA SER A 290 -42.40 -72.72 -90.55
C SER A 290 -41.05 -72.11 -90.14
N VAL A 291 -40.07 -72.04 -91.06
CA VAL A 291 -38.77 -71.40 -90.80
C VAL A 291 -38.94 -69.89 -90.61
N ARG A 292 -39.84 -69.24 -91.36
CA ARG A 292 -40.18 -67.82 -91.20
C ARG A 292 -40.71 -67.53 -89.80
N ALA A 293 -41.63 -68.37 -89.29
CA ALA A 293 -42.14 -68.21 -87.93
C ALA A 293 -41.03 -68.31 -86.85
N ILE A 294 -40.08 -69.24 -87.01
CA ILE A 294 -38.91 -69.35 -86.11
C ILE A 294 -38.03 -68.11 -86.20
N LEU A 295 -37.81 -67.58 -87.41
CA LEU A 295 -37.02 -66.35 -87.60
C LEU A 295 -37.71 -65.11 -87.05
N ASP A 296 -39.03 -65.02 -87.12
CA ASP A 296 -39.81 -63.93 -86.53
C ASP A 296 -39.62 -63.91 -85.01
N ASP A 297 -39.67 -65.07 -84.35
CA ASP A 297 -39.40 -65.21 -82.92
C ASP A 297 -37.93 -64.92 -82.55
N PHE A 298 -37.00 -65.40 -83.38
CA PHE A 298 -35.56 -65.08 -83.24
C PHE A 298 -35.28 -63.58 -83.37
N ALA A 299 -35.90 -62.91 -84.34
CA ALA A 299 -35.77 -61.49 -84.56
C ALA A 299 -36.42 -60.68 -83.43
N ALA A 300 -37.57 -61.13 -82.92
CA ALA A 300 -38.21 -60.53 -81.75
C ALA A 300 -37.32 -60.64 -80.50
N SER A 301 -36.76 -61.83 -80.24
CA SER A 301 -35.83 -62.08 -79.14
C SER A 301 -34.55 -61.24 -79.26
N THR A 302 -34.01 -61.10 -80.48
CA THR A 302 -32.83 -60.24 -80.74
C THR A 302 -33.14 -58.77 -80.46
N ARG A 303 -34.31 -58.27 -80.89
CA ARG A 303 -34.73 -56.89 -80.59
C ARG A 303 -34.91 -56.66 -79.08
N ALA A 304 -35.52 -57.61 -78.38
CA ALA A 304 -35.67 -57.54 -76.92
C ALA A 304 -34.30 -57.51 -76.21
N ALA A 305 -33.33 -58.31 -76.69
CA ALA A 305 -31.97 -58.28 -76.19
C ALA A 305 -31.29 -56.93 -76.42
N VAL A 306 -31.45 -56.30 -77.59
CA VAL A 306 -30.93 -54.95 -77.87
C VAL A 306 -31.48 -53.93 -76.88
N VAL A 307 -32.80 -53.89 -76.69
CA VAL A 307 -33.45 -52.96 -75.74
C VAL A 307 -32.94 -53.16 -74.32
N ALA A 308 -32.86 -54.42 -73.85
CA ALA A 308 -32.32 -54.72 -72.52
C ALA A 308 -30.83 -54.30 -72.38
N THR A 309 -30.05 -54.40 -73.44
CA THR A 309 -28.63 -54.00 -73.46
C THR A 309 -28.49 -52.48 -73.43
N GLU A 310 -29.35 -51.73 -74.14
CA GLU A 310 -29.39 -50.27 -74.06
C GLU A 310 -29.79 -49.77 -72.66
N GLU A 311 -30.79 -50.40 -72.04
CA GLU A 311 -31.20 -50.09 -70.67
C GLU A 311 -30.08 -50.39 -69.67
N ALA A 312 -29.42 -51.55 -69.78
CA ALA A 312 -28.27 -51.90 -68.97
C ALA A 312 -27.12 -50.90 -69.16
N GLY A 313 -26.87 -50.43 -70.39
CA GLY A 313 -25.85 -49.43 -70.69
C GLY A 313 -26.13 -48.07 -70.03
N LYS A 314 -27.39 -47.62 -70.06
CA LYS A 314 -27.84 -46.39 -69.36
C LYS A 314 -27.67 -46.52 -67.85
N GLU A 315 -28.01 -47.67 -67.28
CA GLU A 315 -27.88 -47.89 -65.83
C GLU A 315 -26.41 -47.97 -65.41
N ALA A 316 -25.55 -48.66 -66.17
CA ALA A 316 -24.11 -48.68 -65.95
C ALA A 316 -23.50 -47.27 -66.00
N ALA A 317 -23.93 -46.42 -66.95
CA ALA A 317 -23.49 -45.03 -67.02
C ALA A 317 -23.91 -44.22 -65.77
N ARG A 318 -25.11 -44.44 -65.24
CA ARG A 318 -25.56 -43.81 -63.98
C ARG A 318 -24.75 -44.27 -62.78
N VAL A 319 -24.45 -45.56 -62.70
CA VAL A 319 -23.60 -46.13 -61.62
C VAL A 319 -22.19 -45.55 -61.68
N LEU A 320 -21.62 -45.40 -62.89
CA LEU A 320 -20.32 -44.78 -63.09
C LEU A 320 -20.28 -43.33 -62.58
N GLU A 321 -21.28 -42.53 -62.96
CA GLU A 321 -21.41 -41.14 -62.51
C GLU A 321 -21.55 -41.05 -60.97
N ARG A 322 -22.38 -41.91 -60.36
CA ARG A 322 -22.53 -41.98 -58.89
C ARG A 322 -21.22 -42.36 -58.20
N SER A 323 -20.47 -43.31 -58.76
CA SER A 323 -19.19 -43.77 -58.22
C SER A 323 -18.12 -42.67 -58.30
N ARG A 324 -18.08 -41.89 -59.40
CA ARG A 324 -17.20 -40.72 -59.51
C ARG A 324 -17.51 -39.65 -58.47
N ARG A 325 -18.79 -39.39 -58.21
CA ARG A 325 -19.20 -38.46 -57.14
C ARG A 325 -18.80 -38.96 -55.76
N ALA A 326 -18.93 -40.26 -55.49
CA ALA A 326 -18.48 -40.86 -54.25
C ALA A 326 -16.96 -40.73 -54.08
N ALA A 327 -16.17 -40.97 -55.14
CA ALA A 327 -14.72 -40.78 -55.11
C ALA A 327 -14.34 -39.32 -54.79
N ALA A 328 -14.99 -38.36 -55.44
CA ALA A 328 -14.76 -36.93 -55.18
C ALA A 328 -15.08 -36.54 -53.73
N ALA A 329 -16.20 -37.03 -53.18
CA ALA A 329 -16.60 -36.76 -51.79
C ALA A 329 -15.61 -37.38 -50.78
N ILE A 330 -15.10 -38.59 -51.04
CA ILE A 330 -14.06 -39.22 -50.21
C ILE A 330 -12.77 -38.41 -50.25
N ALA A 331 -12.36 -37.91 -51.42
CA ALA A 331 -11.17 -37.06 -51.54
C ALA A 331 -11.31 -35.76 -50.76
N GLU A 332 -12.47 -35.10 -50.82
CA GLU A 332 -12.77 -33.89 -50.04
C GLU A 332 -12.74 -34.16 -48.52
N LEU A 333 -13.37 -35.26 -48.08
CA LEU A 333 -13.35 -35.68 -46.67
C LEU A 333 -11.92 -35.92 -46.16
N ARG A 334 -11.06 -36.56 -46.96
CA ARG A 334 -9.64 -36.76 -46.61
C ARG A 334 -8.90 -35.44 -46.45
N GLY A 335 -9.15 -34.47 -47.34
CA GLY A 335 -8.60 -33.11 -47.20
C GLY A 335 -9.00 -32.45 -45.88
N ALA A 336 -10.30 -32.48 -45.55
CA ALA A 336 -10.81 -31.94 -44.30
C ALA A 336 -10.24 -32.63 -43.05
N LEU A 337 -10.01 -33.94 -43.10
CA LEU A 337 -9.38 -34.71 -42.03
C LEU A 337 -7.91 -34.34 -41.83
N ALA A 338 -7.16 -34.15 -42.92
CA ALA A 338 -5.77 -33.70 -42.86
C ALA A 338 -5.65 -32.30 -42.24
N ASP A 339 -6.57 -31.39 -42.58
CA ASP A 339 -6.65 -30.06 -41.95
C ASP A 339 -7.02 -30.15 -40.48
N THR A 340 -7.97 -31.01 -40.11
CA THR A 340 -8.35 -31.27 -38.71
C THR A 340 -7.17 -31.79 -37.89
N ALA A 341 -6.40 -32.74 -38.43
CA ALA A 341 -5.21 -33.26 -37.78
C ALA A 341 -4.11 -32.18 -37.61
N ARG A 342 -3.98 -31.26 -38.57
CA ARG A 342 -3.05 -30.12 -38.47
C ARG A 342 -3.48 -29.16 -37.36
N ALA A 343 -4.74 -28.73 -37.37
CA ALA A 343 -5.30 -27.84 -36.34
C ALA A 343 -5.17 -28.45 -34.94
N ALA A 344 -5.43 -29.75 -34.79
CA ALA A 344 -5.25 -30.45 -33.52
C ALA A 344 -3.80 -30.41 -33.01
N ARG A 345 -2.81 -30.57 -33.90
CA ARG A 345 -1.39 -30.45 -33.52
C ARG A 345 -1.03 -29.02 -33.11
N GLU A 346 -1.53 -28.01 -33.83
CA GLU A 346 -1.31 -26.60 -33.49
C GLU A 346 -1.91 -26.25 -32.12
N ILE A 347 -3.13 -26.72 -31.83
CA ILE A 347 -3.76 -26.55 -30.51
C ILE A 347 -2.90 -27.22 -29.42
N SER A 348 -2.38 -28.42 -29.67
CA SER A 348 -1.52 -29.12 -28.71
C SER A 348 -0.22 -28.35 -28.42
N LEU A 349 0.39 -27.72 -29.43
CA LEU A 349 1.58 -26.90 -29.23
C LEU A 349 1.27 -25.61 -28.45
N ALA A 350 0.21 -24.89 -28.84
CA ALA A 350 -0.21 -23.67 -28.17
C ALA A 350 -0.59 -23.90 -26.70
N THR A 351 -1.21 -25.04 -26.39
CA THR A 351 -1.57 -25.40 -25.01
C THR A 351 -0.36 -25.78 -24.16
N GLU A 352 0.69 -26.35 -24.76
CA GLU A 352 1.95 -26.60 -24.05
C GLU A 352 2.70 -25.31 -23.73
N GLU A 353 2.68 -24.32 -24.64
CA GLU A 353 3.18 -22.97 -24.38
C GLU A 353 2.39 -22.28 -23.26
N GLN A 354 1.05 -22.38 -23.28
CA GLN A 354 0.19 -21.86 -22.21
C GLN A 354 0.51 -22.48 -20.84
N ARG A 355 0.78 -23.80 -20.80
CA ARG A 355 1.17 -24.50 -19.58
C ARG A 355 2.50 -23.96 -19.03
N THR A 356 3.50 -23.86 -19.91
CA THR A 356 4.83 -23.32 -19.57
C THR A 356 4.73 -21.88 -19.06
N ALA A 357 3.96 -21.02 -19.74
CA ALA A 357 3.71 -19.66 -19.30
C ALA A 357 3.02 -19.63 -17.93
N SER A 358 2.05 -20.52 -17.70
CA SER A 358 1.36 -20.62 -16.42
C SER A 358 2.29 -20.98 -15.26
N ASP A 359 3.17 -21.96 -15.47
CA ASP A 359 4.20 -22.34 -14.49
C ASP A 359 5.14 -21.17 -14.17
N GLN A 360 5.52 -20.38 -15.18
CA GLN A 360 6.38 -19.20 -14.99
C GLN A 360 5.68 -18.09 -14.20
N VAL A 361 4.38 -17.87 -14.42
CA VAL A 361 3.61 -16.92 -13.60
C VAL A 361 3.56 -17.40 -12.14
N VAL A 362 3.33 -18.69 -11.89
CA VAL A 362 3.33 -19.25 -10.52
C VAL A 362 4.67 -19.04 -9.83
N LEU A 363 5.80 -19.25 -10.53
CA LEU A 363 7.13 -18.96 -9.99
C LEU A 363 7.28 -17.48 -9.62
N THR A 364 6.85 -16.57 -10.50
CA THR A 364 6.89 -15.13 -10.25
C THR A 364 6.03 -14.74 -9.04
N LEU A 365 4.85 -15.35 -8.88
CA LEU A 365 3.97 -15.12 -7.73
C LEU A 365 4.59 -15.58 -6.41
N ARG A 366 5.43 -16.62 -6.41
CA ARG A 366 6.20 -17.02 -5.21
C ARG A 366 7.21 -15.95 -4.81
N GLU A 367 7.88 -15.33 -5.77
CA GLU A 367 8.79 -14.21 -5.50
C GLU A 367 8.03 -13.00 -4.94
N VAL A 368 6.88 -12.66 -5.53
CA VAL A 368 6.00 -11.60 -5.02
C VAL A 368 5.54 -11.90 -3.58
N SER A 369 5.14 -13.14 -3.29
CA SER A 369 4.77 -13.58 -1.95
C SER A 369 5.92 -13.38 -0.94
N GLN A 370 7.16 -13.69 -1.34
CA GLN A 370 8.34 -13.45 -0.50
C GLN A 370 8.57 -11.95 -0.24
N VAL A 371 8.36 -11.10 -1.24
CA VAL A 371 8.45 -9.64 -1.08
C VAL A 371 7.39 -9.13 -0.12
N ILE A 372 6.14 -9.60 -0.23
CA ILE A 372 5.05 -9.24 0.69
C ILE A 372 5.41 -9.64 2.14
N HIS A 373 5.99 -10.82 2.34
CA HIS A 373 6.42 -11.27 3.66
C HIS A 373 7.50 -10.35 4.26
N LYS A 374 8.53 -10.01 3.47
CA LYS A 374 9.55 -9.04 3.89
C LYS A 374 8.97 -7.65 4.17
N MET A 375 7.94 -7.25 3.42
CA MET A 375 7.26 -5.98 3.63
C MET A 375 6.53 -5.98 4.99
N ALA A 376 5.83 -7.07 5.34
CA ALA A 376 5.19 -7.23 6.64
C ALA A 376 6.19 -7.16 7.82
N GLU A 377 7.36 -7.79 7.68
CA GLU A 377 8.44 -7.69 8.68
C GLU A 377 8.99 -6.25 8.80
N SER A 378 9.24 -5.60 7.66
CA SER A 378 9.74 -4.22 7.61
C SER A 378 8.74 -3.24 8.23
N LEU A 379 7.45 -3.43 7.97
CA LEU A 379 6.35 -2.68 8.57
C LEU A 379 6.30 -2.79 10.09
N LYS A 380 6.51 -4.00 10.62
CA LYS A 380 6.62 -4.21 12.07
C LYS A 380 7.80 -3.42 12.66
N SER A 381 8.94 -3.41 11.98
CA SER A 381 10.10 -2.61 12.37
C SER A 381 9.82 -1.11 12.31
N PHE A 382 9.15 -0.62 11.25
CA PHE A 382 8.77 0.79 11.13
C PHE A 382 7.85 1.25 12.25
N ARG A 383 6.82 0.45 12.58
CA ARG A 383 5.93 0.76 13.70
C ARG A 383 6.69 0.87 15.02
N GLY A 384 7.59 -0.08 15.28
CA GLY A 384 8.42 -0.04 16.49
C GLY A 384 9.41 1.14 16.52
N ALA A 385 9.91 1.57 15.37
CA ALA A 385 10.76 2.77 15.28
C ALA A 385 9.95 4.05 15.51
N ALA A 386 8.76 4.18 14.92
CA ALA A 386 7.86 5.30 15.13
C ALA A 386 7.46 5.42 16.60
N GLU A 387 7.08 4.32 17.26
CA GLU A 387 6.73 4.32 18.69
C GLU A 387 7.89 4.81 19.58
N LYS A 388 9.13 4.44 19.24
CA LYS A 388 10.33 4.95 19.93
C LYS A 388 10.53 6.45 19.69
N VAL A 389 10.35 6.92 18.46
CA VAL A 389 10.48 8.34 18.11
C VAL A 389 9.42 9.17 18.84
N ASP A 390 8.18 8.68 18.92
CA ASP A 390 7.09 9.32 19.66
C ASP A 390 7.43 9.43 21.15
N THR A 391 7.91 8.33 21.76
CA THR A 391 8.34 8.30 23.17
C THR A 391 9.49 9.28 23.44
N LEU A 392 10.47 9.36 22.53
CA LEU A 392 11.60 10.28 22.65
C LEU A 392 11.16 11.75 22.52
N ALA A 393 10.28 12.05 21.56
CA ALA A 393 9.70 13.37 21.41
C ALA A 393 8.95 13.77 22.68
N LEU A 394 8.10 12.89 23.22
CA LEU A 394 7.41 13.16 24.48
C LEU A 394 8.36 13.45 25.64
N THR A 395 9.44 12.67 25.75
CA THR A 395 10.46 12.83 26.78
C THR A 395 11.16 14.19 26.66
N ILE A 396 11.55 14.59 25.45
CA ILE A 396 12.15 15.89 25.17
C ILE A 396 11.17 17.01 25.53
N GLN A 397 9.89 16.88 25.16
CA GLN A 397 8.86 17.86 25.46
C GLN A 397 8.70 18.05 26.98
N LEU A 398 8.65 16.96 27.76
CA LEU A 398 8.59 17.04 29.23
C LEU A 398 9.86 17.65 29.84
N LEU A 399 11.04 17.30 29.33
CA LEU A 399 12.30 17.90 29.79
C LEU A 399 12.34 19.41 29.53
N THR A 400 11.87 19.88 28.38
CA THR A 400 11.82 21.33 28.13
C THR A 400 10.85 22.07 29.06
N GLN A 401 9.79 21.40 29.55
CA GLN A 401 8.88 21.96 30.56
C GLN A 401 9.53 22.07 31.96
N SER A 402 10.72 21.51 32.17
CA SER A 402 11.51 21.83 33.36
C SER A 402 11.98 23.28 33.37
N PHE A 403 12.05 23.93 32.21
CA PHE A 403 12.39 25.35 32.07
C PHE A 403 11.13 26.22 32.09
N ARG A 404 11.18 27.31 32.86
CA ARG A 404 10.16 28.36 32.82
C ARG A 404 10.58 29.39 31.77
N LEU A 405 9.90 29.37 30.64
CA LEU A 405 9.99 30.40 29.59
C LEU A 405 8.93 31.47 29.80
N ASP A 406 9.18 32.69 29.33
CA ASP A 406 8.17 33.75 29.27
C ASP A 406 7.25 33.56 28.06
N SER A 407 6.47 32.47 28.11
CA SER A 407 5.58 32.05 27.04
C SER A 407 4.30 31.48 27.65
N PRO A 408 3.13 31.66 27.01
CA PRO A 408 1.90 31.00 27.44
C PRO A 408 1.96 29.47 27.31
N ARG A 409 2.89 28.91 26.51
CA ARG A 409 3.12 27.46 26.36
C ARG A 409 3.97 26.83 27.48
N SER A 410 4.56 27.67 28.34
CA SER A 410 5.36 27.23 29.48
C SER A 410 4.43 26.96 30.67
N LEU A 411 4.27 25.68 31.02
CA LEU A 411 3.37 25.28 32.11
C LEU A 411 3.85 25.82 33.46
N LYS A 412 5.16 25.87 33.66
CA LYS A 412 5.75 26.53 34.84
C LYS A 412 5.44 28.02 34.89
N ASN A 413 5.39 28.71 33.75
CA ASN A 413 5.01 30.12 33.73
C ASN A 413 3.52 30.31 33.97
N LEU A 414 2.68 29.41 33.43
CA LEU A 414 1.24 29.40 33.66
C LEU A 414 0.91 29.25 35.15
N VAL A 415 1.43 28.21 35.81
CA VAL A 415 1.15 27.97 37.23
C VAL A 415 1.67 29.10 38.13
N GLU A 416 2.80 29.71 37.80
CA GLU A 416 3.38 30.84 38.55
C GLU A 416 2.56 32.12 38.41
N ARG A 417 2.05 32.40 37.20
CA ARG A 417 1.11 33.53 36.99
C ARG A 417 -0.16 33.31 37.80
N TRP A 418 -0.68 32.08 37.82
CA TRP A 418 -1.86 31.74 38.61
C TRP A 418 -1.61 31.86 40.11
N ALA A 419 -0.47 31.36 40.59
CA ALA A 419 -0.07 31.51 41.98
C ALA A 419 0.07 32.99 42.38
N THR A 420 0.62 33.84 41.51
CA THR A 420 0.72 35.28 41.76
C THR A 420 -0.66 35.94 41.84
N ALA A 421 -1.60 35.56 40.97
CA ALA A 421 -2.98 36.05 41.04
C ALA A 421 -3.73 35.58 42.30
N LEU A 422 -3.49 34.33 42.72
CA LEU A 422 -4.05 33.76 43.94
C LEU A 422 -3.49 34.38 45.22
N ALA A 423 -2.27 34.91 45.20
CA ALA A 423 -1.69 35.61 46.35
C ALA A 423 -2.56 36.78 46.85
N ALA A 424 -3.28 37.47 45.95
CA ALA A 424 -4.21 38.54 46.28
C ALA A 424 -5.43 38.07 47.10
N HIS A 425 -5.72 36.76 47.08
CA HIS A 425 -6.82 36.12 47.80
C HIS A 425 -6.36 35.50 49.14
N SER A 426 -5.10 35.72 49.54
CA SER A 426 -4.56 35.20 50.80
C SER A 426 -5.42 35.62 51.99
N GLY A 427 -5.94 34.63 52.72
CA GLY A 427 -6.84 34.84 53.87
C GLY A 427 -8.35 34.83 53.56
N HIS A 428 -8.76 34.82 52.28
CA HIS A 428 -10.16 34.71 51.85
C HIS A 428 -10.31 33.65 50.74
N TRP A 429 -10.01 32.40 51.09
CA TRP A 429 -9.93 31.29 50.13
C TRP A 429 -11.29 30.83 49.56
N GLU A 430 -12.41 31.26 50.14
CA GLU A 430 -13.77 31.00 49.61
C GLU A 430 -13.95 31.51 48.18
N ALA A 431 -13.28 32.61 47.81
CA ALA A 431 -13.30 33.16 46.46
C ALA A 431 -12.31 32.47 45.49
N ALA A 432 -11.35 31.69 46.01
CA ALA A 432 -10.30 31.06 45.20
C ALA A 432 -10.85 29.93 44.31
N GLU A 433 -11.87 29.21 44.76
CA GLU A 433 -12.51 28.13 43.98
C GLU A 433 -13.19 28.67 42.71
N GLY A 434 -13.96 29.74 42.83
CA GLY A 434 -14.60 30.40 41.69
C GLY A 434 -13.58 30.97 40.68
N TRP A 435 -12.46 31.50 41.19
CA TRP A 435 -11.36 31.97 40.35
C TRP A 435 -10.66 30.82 39.62
N LEU A 436 -10.33 29.73 40.33
CA LEU A 436 -9.73 28.53 39.73
C LEU A 436 -10.62 27.94 38.65
N ALA A 437 -11.93 27.88 38.89
CA ALA A 437 -12.89 27.40 37.89
C ALA A 437 -12.90 28.27 36.63
N ALA A 438 -12.72 29.58 36.74
CA ALA A 438 -12.57 30.46 35.59
C ALA A 438 -11.22 30.25 34.87
N ALA A 439 -10.13 30.18 35.62
CA ALA A 439 -8.79 30.00 35.08
C ALA A 439 -8.64 28.66 34.33
N VAL A 440 -9.19 27.57 34.87
CA VAL A 440 -9.15 26.24 34.26
C VAL A 440 -9.95 26.18 32.95
N ARG A 441 -11.06 26.93 32.82
CA ARG A 441 -11.80 27.02 31.54
C ARG A 441 -10.97 27.64 30.41
N GLU A 442 -10.01 28.50 30.73
CA GLU A 442 -9.12 29.14 29.76
C GLU A 442 -7.86 28.31 29.46
N ALA A 443 -7.65 27.20 30.17
CA ALA A 443 -6.50 26.31 30.02
C ALA A 443 -6.94 24.88 29.67
N PRO A 444 -7.20 24.58 28.38
CA PRO A 444 -7.82 23.31 27.95
C PRO A 444 -7.02 22.05 28.31
N SER A 445 -5.72 22.17 28.54
CA SER A 445 -4.84 21.06 28.91
C SER A 445 -4.84 20.72 30.40
N VAL A 446 -5.37 21.60 31.25
CA VAL A 446 -5.46 21.39 32.70
C VAL A 446 -6.74 20.60 32.99
N GLU A 447 -6.60 19.39 33.53
CA GLU A 447 -7.75 18.55 33.89
C GLU A 447 -8.24 18.80 35.33
N LEU A 448 -7.35 19.22 36.22
CA LEU A 448 -7.65 19.54 37.60
C LEU A 448 -6.66 20.59 38.12
N ALA A 449 -7.17 21.67 38.69
CA ALA A 449 -6.39 22.59 39.50
C ALA A 449 -6.78 22.41 40.96
N TYR A 450 -5.80 22.43 41.86
CA TYR A 450 -6.04 22.37 43.30
C TYR A 450 -5.11 23.32 44.04
N LEU A 451 -5.65 23.87 45.12
CA LEU A 451 -4.96 24.76 46.03
C LEU A 451 -4.99 24.13 47.42
N THR A 452 -3.82 23.98 48.03
CA THR A 452 -3.69 23.54 49.43
C THR A 452 -3.13 24.65 50.28
N ASP A 453 -3.35 24.62 51.59
CA ASP A 453 -2.60 25.46 52.52
C ASP A 453 -1.13 25.02 52.61
N HIS A 454 -0.34 25.77 53.38
CA HIS A 454 1.07 25.47 53.65
C HIS A 454 1.31 24.15 54.42
N THR A 455 0.26 23.51 54.96
CA THR A 455 0.31 22.21 55.66
C THR A 455 -0.13 21.04 54.77
N GLY A 456 -0.68 21.31 53.59
CA GLY A 456 -1.15 20.31 52.63
C GLY A 456 -2.64 20.05 52.65
N SER A 457 -3.43 20.77 53.47
CA SER A 457 -4.90 20.64 53.47
C SER A 457 -5.50 21.35 52.26
N MET A 458 -6.36 20.66 51.50
CA MET A 458 -7.00 21.23 50.31
C MET A 458 -7.98 22.35 50.68
N LEU A 459 -7.74 23.52 50.09
CA LEU A 459 -8.54 24.73 50.26
C LEU A 459 -9.59 24.88 49.15
N ALA A 460 -9.22 24.59 47.91
CA ALA A 460 -10.09 24.72 46.75
C ALA A 460 -9.61 23.80 45.62
N PHE A 461 -10.50 23.42 44.72
CA PHE A 461 -10.15 22.73 43.48
C PHE A 461 -11.11 23.11 42.35
N ALA A 462 -10.67 22.91 41.11
CA ALA A 462 -11.49 23.12 39.92
C ALA A 462 -11.17 22.07 38.87
N LEU A 463 -12.21 21.53 38.23
CA LEU A 463 -12.08 20.54 37.16
C LEU A 463 -12.07 21.25 35.81
N GLY A 464 -11.17 20.80 34.93
CA GLY A 464 -11.16 21.18 33.52
C GLY A 464 -11.81 20.13 32.64
N GLY A 465 -12.09 20.48 31.40
CA GLY A 465 -12.79 19.64 30.44
C GLY A 465 -13.92 20.38 29.71
N GLU A 466 -14.60 19.68 28.79
CA GLU A 466 -15.69 20.29 28.03
C GLU A 466 -16.89 20.65 28.93
N PRO A 467 -17.52 21.83 28.71
CA PRO A 467 -18.73 22.21 29.44
C PRO A 467 -19.84 21.16 29.25
N GLY A 468 -20.32 20.57 30.36
CA GLY A 468 -21.42 19.59 30.34
C GLY A 468 -21.02 18.13 30.51
N ALA A 469 -19.71 17.82 30.56
CA ALA A 469 -19.24 16.48 30.96
C ALA A 469 -19.35 16.32 32.50
N GLU A 470 -20.37 15.61 32.97
CA GLU A 470 -20.54 15.29 34.40
C GLU A 470 -19.42 14.30 34.84
N ARG A 471 -18.35 14.83 35.44
CA ARG A 471 -17.26 14.01 35.98
C ARG A 471 -17.50 13.76 37.47
N GLN A 472 -17.61 12.49 37.86
CA GLN A 472 -17.64 12.12 39.28
C GLN A 472 -16.29 12.45 39.91
N VAL A 473 -16.30 13.34 40.89
CA VAL A 473 -15.12 13.66 41.71
C VAL A 473 -14.92 12.52 42.72
N PRO A 474 -13.78 11.84 42.72
CA PRO A 474 -13.47 10.83 43.72
C PRO A 474 -13.54 11.43 45.13
N ALA A 475 -14.06 10.70 46.11
CA ALA A 475 -14.13 11.16 47.50
C ALA A 475 -12.75 11.56 48.11
N SER A 476 -11.66 11.09 47.50
CA SER A 476 -10.28 11.47 47.85
C SER A 476 -9.88 12.88 47.41
N VAL A 477 -10.64 13.53 46.53
CA VAL A 477 -10.45 14.91 46.07
C VAL A 477 -11.57 15.76 46.70
N ALA A 478 -11.33 16.21 47.93
CA ALA A 478 -12.29 16.98 48.71
C ALA A 478 -11.59 18.09 49.49
N VAL A 479 -12.27 19.23 49.65
CA VAL A 479 -11.81 20.30 50.54
C VAL A 479 -11.61 19.74 51.95
N GLY A 480 -10.47 20.03 52.57
CA GLY A 480 -10.05 19.48 53.86
C GLY A 480 -9.30 18.14 53.80
N ALA A 481 -9.22 17.47 52.64
CA ALA A 481 -8.35 16.32 52.47
C ALA A 481 -6.87 16.75 52.49
N ASN A 482 -6.01 15.93 53.10
CA ASN A 482 -4.59 16.24 53.27
C ASN A 482 -3.72 15.61 52.17
N PHE A 483 -2.88 16.42 51.54
CA PHE A 483 -1.97 16.06 50.46
C PHE A 483 -0.50 16.33 50.80
N ALA A 484 -0.16 16.52 52.07
CA ALA A 484 1.22 16.79 52.54
C ALA A 484 2.23 15.72 52.10
N ASP A 485 1.78 14.46 51.98
CA ASP A 485 2.62 13.33 51.57
C ASP A 485 2.79 13.23 50.05
N ARG A 486 2.10 14.06 49.26
CA ARG A 486 2.18 13.98 47.80
C ARG A 486 3.53 14.51 47.29
N PRO A 487 4.17 13.82 46.34
CA PRO A 487 5.47 14.23 45.80
C PRO A 487 5.51 15.64 45.22
N TRP A 488 4.41 16.08 44.58
CA TRP A 488 4.30 17.43 44.03
C TRP A 488 4.32 18.49 45.14
N PHE A 489 3.62 18.24 46.25
CA PHE A 489 3.51 19.17 47.38
C PHE A 489 4.85 19.28 48.09
N GLN A 490 5.44 18.15 48.46
CA GLN A 490 6.74 18.10 49.12
C GLN A 490 7.84 18.76 48.26
N SER A 491 7.81 18.55 46.95
CA SER A 491 8.80 19.14 46.05
C SER A 491 8.60 20.64 45.89
N ALA A 492 7.36 21.12 45.74
CA ALA A 492 7.06 22.55 45.67
C ALA A 492 7.46 23.29 46.96
N MET A 493 7.20 22.69 48.13
CA MET A 493 7.57 23.24 49.44
C MET A 493 9.09 23.21 49.68
N ARG A 494 9.77 22.12 49.33
CA ARG A 494 11.22 21.96 49.50
C ARG A 494 12.02 22.87 48.58
N ASP A 495 11.66 22.90 47.29
CA ASP A 495 12.43 23.61 46.26
C ASP A 495 12.03 25.10 46.19
N GLY A 496 10.83 25.42 46.67
CA GLY A 496 10.31 26.78 46.82
C GLY A 496 10.00 27.49 45.50
N CYS A 497 9.85 26.73 44.41
CA CYS A 497 9.59 27.19 43.04
C CYS A 497 8.72 26.21 42.25
N ALA A 498 8.31 26.58 41.04
CA ALA A 498 7.56 25.69 40.15
C ALA A 498 8.30 24.38 39.82
N ILE A 499 7.66 23.25 40.10
CA ILE A 499 8.13 21.89 39.83
C ILE A 499 7.23 21.17 38.82
N LEU A 500 7.77 20.11 38.24
CA LEU A 500 7.07 19.18 37.37
C LEU A 500 7.24 17.77 37.95
N THR A 501 6.16 17.01 38.03
CA THR A 501 6.24 15.59 38.41
C THR A 501 6.47 14.68 37.20
N PRO A 502 7.00 13.45 37.41
CA PRO A 502 6.95 12.41 36.40
C PRO A 502 5.50 12.08 35.99
N LEU A 503 5.33 11.48 34.81
CA LEU A 503 4.01 11.00 34.37
C LEU A 503 3.44 9.97 35.36
N TYR A 504 2.15 10.10 35.65
CA TYR A 504 1.37 9.14 36.41
C TYR A 504 -0.04 9.01 35.82
N GLN A 505 -0.84 8.08 36.33
CA GLN A 505 -2.20 7.88 35.86
C GLN A 505 -3.19 8.77 36.62
N SER A 506 -3.96 9.58 35.89
CA SER A 506 -4.97 10.46 36.47
C SER A 506 -6.03 9.65 37.21
N ILE A 507 -6.35 10.06 38.45
CA ILE A 507 -7.44 9.46 39.23
C ILE A 507 -8.80 9.90 38.64
N LEU A 508 -8.84 11.00 37.90
CA LEU A 508 -10.07 11.55 37.31
C LEU A 508 -10.39 10.93 35.96
N THR A 509 -9.40 10.79 35.09
CA THR A 509 -9.60 10.38 33.70
C THR A 509 -9.11 8.97 33.41
N GLY A 510 -8.25 8.41 34.26
CA GLY A 510 -7.52 7.17 33.98
C GLY A 510 -6.48 7.30 32.87
N GLU A 511 -6.32 8.48 32.27
CA GLU A 511 -5.32 8.77 31.25
C GLU A 511 -3.98 9.22 31.89
N PRO A 512 -2.85 9.11 31.16
CA PRO A 512 -1.58 9.66 31.63
C PRO A 512 -1.65 11.18 31.81
N CYS A 513 -1.24 11.65 32.98
CA CYS A 513 -1.12 13.08 33.30
C CYS A 513 0.16 13.35 34.10
N PHE A 514 0.45 14.62 34.32
CA PHE A 514 1.51 15.07 35.23
C PHE A 514 1.09 16.35 35.92
N THR A 515 1.58 16.55 37.14
CA THR A 515 1.34 17.77 37.91
C THR A 515 2.44 18.79 37.66
N VAL A 516 2.05 20.04 37.42
CA VAL A 516 2.89 21.23 37.58
C VAL A 516 2.44 21.93 38.86
N ALA A 517 3.34 22.14 39.82
CA ALA A 517 2.98 22.76 41.11
C ALA A 517 3.94 23.88 41.49
N THR A 518 3.45 24.90 42.20
CA THR A 518 4.27 25.99 42.72
C THR A 518 3.72 26.54 44.05
N PRO A 519 4.59 27.01 44.98
CA PRO A 519 4.13 27.71 46.17
C PRO A 519 3.51 29.08 45.84
N VAL A 520 2.41 29.40 46.51
CA VAL A 520 1.79 30.72 46.53
C VAL A 520 2.37 31.51 47.69
N ARG A 521 2.87 32.71 47.40
CA ARG A 521 3.51 33.58 48.39
C ARG A 521 2.69 34.83 48.64
N ASP A 522 2.61 35.27 49.89
CA ASP A 522 1.97 36.53 50.25
C ASP A 522 2.84 37.76 49.91
N SER A 523 2.36 38.95 50.23
CA SER A 523 3.09 40.22 50.04
C SER A 523 4.37 40.34 50.87
N ARG A 524 4.56 39.48 51.88
CA ARG A 524 5.77 39.39 52.72
C ARG A 524 6.74 38.33 52.21
N GLY A 525 6.36 37.54 51.21
CA GLY A 525 7.17 36.49 50.60
C GLY A 525 7.04 35.12 51.28
N GLU A 526 6.17 35.00 52.28
CA GLU A 526 5.93 33.77 53.03
C GLU A 526 5.01 32.83 52.23
N VAL A 527 5.29 31.53 52.28
CA VAL A 527 4.46 30.53 51.59
C VAL A 527 3.17 30.31 52.36
N VAL A 528 2.05 30.69 51.74
CA VAL A 528 0.71 30.59 52.37
C VAL A 528 -0.11 29.43 51.84
N ALA A 529 0.17 28.99 50.60
CA ALA A 529 -0.54 27.92 49.93
C ALA A 529 0.36 27.26 48.87
N VAL A 530 -0.07 26.12 48.31
CA VAL A 530 0.56 25.48 47.14
C VAL A 530 -0.50 25.25 46.08
N LEU A 531 -0.24 25.72 44.87
CA LEU A 531 -1.08 25.49 43.70
C LEU A 531 -0.50 24.33 42.90
N GLY A 532 -1.31 23.33 42.58
CA GLY A 532 -0.99 22.25 41.65
C GLY A 532 -1.99 22.16 40.52
N LEU A 533 -1.48 21.87 39.32
CA LEU A 533 -2.25 21.71 38.10
C LEU A 533 -1.92 20.35 37.50
N ASP A 534 -2.89 19.45 37.46
CA ASP A 534 -2.77 18.21 36.72
C ASP A 534 -3.07 18.48 35.25
N VAL A 535 -2.11 18.16 34.40
CA VAL A 535 -2.13 18.40 32.96
C VAL A 535 -2.27 17.07 32.26
N ASN A 536 -3.33 16.94 31.47
CA ASN A 536 -3.61 15.71 30.72
C ASN A 536 -2.68 15.64 29.51
N LEU A 537 -1.89 14.57 29.42
CA LEU A 537 -0.85 14.41 28.41
C LEU A 537 -1.40 14.48 26.99
N ARG A 538 -2.54 13.82 26.75
CA ARG A 538 -3.17 13.68 25.43
C ARG A 538 -3.75 14.99 24.91
N SER A 539 -4.32 15.80 25.80
CA SER A 539 -4.82 17.13 25.44
C SER A 539 -3.68 18.13 25.23
N TRP A 540 -2.60 17.99 26.00
CA TRP A 540 -1.45 18.88 25.94
C TRP A 540 -0.60 18.69 24.68
N THR A 541 -0.40 17.46 24.22
CA THR A 541 0.37 17.19 22.98
C THR A 541 -0.35 17.57 21.69
N LYS A 542 -1.64 17.95 21.75
CA LYS A 542 -2.42 18.47 20.62
C LYS A 542 -2.30 19.99 20.44
N ILE A 543 -1.71 20.70 21.40
CA ILE A 543 -1.52 22.17 21.45
C ILE A 543 -0.08 22.50 21.05
#